data_AF-A0A842RAM5-F1
#
_entry.id   AF-A0A842RAM5-F1
#
_cell.length_a   1.000
_cell.length_b   1.000
_cell.length_c   1.000
_cell.angle_alpha   90.00
_cell.angle_beta   90.00
_cell.angle_gamma   90.00
#
_symmetry.space_group_name_H-M   'P 1'
#
loop_
_entity.id
_entity.type
_entity.pdbx_description
1 polymer ?
#
loop_
_entity_poly.entity_id
_entity_poly.type
_entity_poly.pdbx_seq_one_letter_code
_entity_poly.pdbx_strand_id
1 'polypeptide(L)'
;MKNETMYESFLQGNISKKQYEKFSNPSFSLLEINEKKLVFSKRRNLIVFTSIGLYFLITAILLLGFAKFISGVIMLLLSQLLFGITVANLIDYRKNLGDIQKVKQLEKNNQIQELLALNMRSKNPVNWAVFALVDLKSKELIEPLLEQMKTCKNNSTVLDVLDVLIIKLGYPDREAFLQDIYFVVPTSKYFILNERPEKIIGMVSGLPIDFEKEEVVICPFCGNYAKKMLLNKWLQKNNSCPICRKKILFTECPIVKLEKKHPEN
;
A
#
# COMPACT_ATOMS: atom_id res chain seq x y z
N MET A 1 3.78 -17.91 20.32
CA MET A 1 5.25 -17.86 20.27
C MET A 1 5.81 -17.33 18.95
N LYS A 2 5.21 -17.55 17.75
CA LYS A 2 5.74 -16.99 16.48
C LYS A 2 5.64 -15.45 16.31
N ASN A 3 4.71 -14.78 17.00
CA ASN A 3 4.57 -13.32 16.88
C ASN A 3 5.65 -12.53 17.65
N GLU A 4 6.36 -13.17 18.60
CA GLU A 4 7.37 -12.48 19.43
C GLU A 4 8.67 -12.25 18.66
N THR A 5 9.10 -13.20 17.83
CA THR A 5 10.32 -13.08 17.02
C THR A 5 10.20 -12.03 15.92
N MET A 6 9.02 -11.88 15.31
CA MET A 6 8.75 -10.84 14.30
C MET A 6 8.72 -9.43 14.93
N TYR A 7 8.21 -9.35 16.16
CA TYR A 7 8.18 -8.12 16.95
C TYR A 7 9.60 -7.64 17.34
N GLU A 8 10.50 -8.57 17.68
CA GLU A 8 11.89 -8.24 18.01
C GLU A 8 12.71 -7.74 16.80
N SER A 9 12.49 -8.30 15.61
CA SER A 9 13.10 -7.76 14.38
C SER A 9 12.56 -6.37 14.01
N PHE A 10 11.30 -6.07 14.36
CA PHE A 10 10.65 -4.79 14.08
C PHE A 10 11.09 -3.68 15.05
N LEU A 11 11.45 -4.03 16.29
CA LEU A 11 12.03 -3.10 17.27
C LEU A 11 13.42 -2.57 16.87
N GLN A 12 14.16 -3.30 16.03
CA GLN A 12 15.40 -2.80 15.45
C GLN A 12 15.15 -1.59 14.51
N GLY A 13 13.94 -1.45 13.99
CA GLY A 13 13.49 -0.34 13.15
C GLY A 13 12.61 0.68 13.88
N ASN A 14 13.03 1.25 15.01
CA ASN A 14 12.43 2.45 15.66
C ASN A 14 10.91 2.50 15.94
N ILE A 15 10.12 1.44 15.69
CA ILE A 15 8.67 1.46 15.87
C ILE A 15 8.30 0.71 17.15
N SER A 16 7.56 1.36 18.04
CA SER A 16 7.13 0.77 19.32
C SER A 16 6.08 -0.33 19.13
N LYS A 17 5.99 -1.28 20.08
CA LYS A 17 4.91 -2.31 20.16
C LYS A 17 3.54 -1.76 19.88
N LYS A 18 3.22 -0.65 20.55
CA LYS A 18 1.92 -0.02 20.51
C LYS A 18 1.61 0.55 19.12
N GLN A 19 2.63 1.03 18.40
CA GLN A 19 2.46 1.48 17.02
C GLN A 19 2.26 0.28 16.09
N TYR A 20 3.02 -0.80 16.27
CA TYR A 20 2.86 -2.04 15.49
C TYR A 20 1.46 -2.65 15.64
N GLU A 21 1.00 -2.87 16.87
CA GLU A 21 -0.35 -3.40 17.16
C GLU A 21 -1.45 -2.51 16.56
N LYS A 22 -1.20 -1.21 16.50
CA LYS A 22 -2.12 -0.26 15.89
C LYS A 22 -2.12 -0.36 14.36
N PHE A 23 -0.95 -0.45 13.73
CA PHE A 23 -0.80 -0.50 12.27
C PHE A 23 -1.22 -1.85 11.66
N SER A 24 -1.05 -2.94 12.41
CA SER A 24 -1.42 -4.29 12.00
C SER A 24 -2.93 -4.57 12.06
N ASN A 25 -3.73 -3.70 12.69
CA ASN A 25 -5.18 -3.87 12.73
C ASN A 25 -5.79 -3.65 11.32
N PRO A 26 -6.58 -4.59 10.77
CA PRO A 26 -7.18 -4.45 9.43
C PRO A 26 -8.07 -3.21 9.27
N SER A 27 -8.74 -2.81 10.36
CA SER A 27 -9.59 -1.61 10.40
C SER A 27 -8.80 -0.30 10.50
N PHE A 28 -7.48 -0.38 10.69
CA PHE A 28 -6.64 0.79 10.81
C PHE A 28 -6.38 1.43 9.43
N SER A 29 -6.88 2.65 9.28
CA SER A 29 -6.59 3.53 8.14
C SER A 29 -5.77 4.73 8.61
N LEU A 30 -4.53 4.83 8.12
CA LEU A 30 -3.67 5.98 8.41
C LEU A 30 -4.20 7.25 7.72
N LEU A 31 -4.93 7.08 6.61
CA LEU A 31 -5.67 8.15 5.94
C LEU A 31 -6.74 8.74 6.85
N GLU A 32 -7.56 7.91 7.51
CA GLU A 32 -8.56 8.38 8.48
C GLU A 32 -7.92 9.11 9.68
N ILE A 33 -6.75 8.65 10.13
CA ILE A 33 -6.04 9.32 11.23
C ILE A 33 -5.50 10.68 10.79
N ASN A 34 -4.92 10.76 9.59
CA ASN A 34 -4.45 12.03 9.05
C ASN A 34 -5.62 12.98 8.78
N GLU A 35 -6.76 12.47 8.34
CA GLU A 35 -8.01 13.23 8.23
C GLU A 35 -8.48 13.73 9.58
N LYS A 36 -8.55 12.87 10.60
CA LYS A 36 -8.89 13.27 11.98
C LYS A 36 -7.92 14.33 12.52
N LYS A 37 -6.62 14.18 12.27
CA LYS A 37 -5.59 15.17 12.64
C LYS A 37 -5.80 16.50 11.91
N LEU A 38 -6.18 16.49 10.64
CA LEU A 38 -6.47 17.70 9.87
C LEU A 38 -7.76 18.38 10.32
N VAL A 39 -8.81 17.63 10.61
CA VAL A 39 -10.04 18.16 11.20
C VAL A 39 -9.74 18.78 12.56
N PHE A 40 -8.92 18.12 13.37
CA PHE A 40 -8.49 18.64 14.66
C PHE A 40 -7.62 19.90 14.51
N SER A 41 -6.65 19.89 13.58
CA SER A 41 -5.82 21.05 13.27
C SER A 41 -6.64 22.24 12.77
N LYS A 42 -7.68 21.99 11.95
CA LYS A 42 -8.63 23.01 11.49
C LYS A 42 -9.36 23.65 12.67
N ARG A 43 -9.89 22.83 13.59
CA ARG A 43 -10.58 23.32 14.80
C ARG A 43 -9.63 24.12 15.69
N ARG A 44 -8.41 23.62 15.90
CA ARG A 44 -7.39 24.33 16.68
C ARG A 44 -7.03 25.67 16.04
N ASN A 45 -6.79 25.70 14.73
CA ASN A 45 -6.46 26.93 14.03
C ASN A 45 -7.61 27.94 14.10
N LEU A 46 -8.87 27.51 13.96
CA LEU A 46 -10.04 28.38 14.13
C LEU A 46 -10.09 29.01 15.54
N ILE A 47 -9.83 28.23 16.58
CA ILE A 47 -9.75 28.72 17.97
C ILE A 47 -8.59 29.72 18.12
N VAL A 48 -7.44 29.43 17.52
CA VAL A 48 -6.28 30.35 17.54
C VAL A 48 -6.60 31.66 16.82
N PHE A 49 -7.21 31.62 15.64
CA PHE A 49 -7.60 32.83 14.89
C PHE A 49 -8.63 33.67 15.64
N THR A 50 -9.64 33.05 16.24
CA THR A 50 -10.66 33.75 17.03
C THR A 50 -10.05 34.38 18.29
N SER A 51 -9.15 33.66 18.97
CA SER A 51 -8.45 34.18 20.16
C SER A 51 -7.51 35.33 19.82
N ILE A 52 -6.74 35.22 18.72
CA ILE A 52 -5.85 36.28 18.25
C ILE A 52 -6.66 37.51 17.84
N GLY A 53 -7.72 37.34 17.04
CA GLY A 53 -8.59 38.43 16.63
C GLY A 53 -9.24 39.16 17.81
N LEU A 54 -9.67 38.41 18.83
CA LEU A 54 -10.21 38.99 20.06
C LEU A 54 -9.15 39.76 20.85
N TYR A 55 -7.92 39.24 20.95
CA TYR A 55 -6.80 39.93 21.59
C TYR A 55 -6.47 41.26 20.90
N PHE A 56 -6.46 41.27 19.56
CA PHE A 56 -6.30 42.48 18.75
C PHE A 56 -7.42 43.50 18.99
N LEU A 57 -8.66 43.04 19.08
CA LEU A 57 -9.80 43.90 19.37
C LEU A 57 -9.66 44.57 20.74
N ILE A 58 -9.34 43.79 21.78
CA ILE A 58 -9.17 44.28 23.15
C ILE A 58 -8.00 45.28 23.23
N THR A 59 -6.87 44.95 22.61
CA THR A 59 -5.68 45.83 22.62
C THR A 59 -5.91 47.13 21.85
N ALA A 60 -6.63 47.10 20.73
CA ALA A 60 -7.04 48.32 20.01
C ALA A 60 -7.94 49.22 20.87
N ILE A 61 -8.90 48.64 21.59
CA ILE A 61 -9.78 49.38 22.53
C ILE A 61 -8.95 50.01 23.66
N LEU A 62 -7.99 49.29 24.24
CA LEU A 62 -7.11 49.80 25.30
C LEU A 62 -6.15 50.90 24.82
N LEU A 63 -5.63 50.77 23.60
CA LEU A 63 -4.72 51.76 23.00
C LEU A 63 -5.40 53.09 22.68
N LEU A 64 -6.69 53.06 22.30
CA LEU A 64 -7.50 54.28 22.15
C LEU A 64 -7.62 55.07 23.47
N GLY A 65 -7.36 54.44 24.63
CA GLY A 65 -7.43 55.06 25.95
C GLY A 65 -6.09 55.56 26.52
N PHE A 66 -4.92 55.17 25.98
CA PHE A 66 -3.62 55.45 26.62
C PHE A 66 -2.61 56.13 25.68
N ALA A 67 -2.14 57.32 26.09
CA ALA A 67 -1.18 58.18 25.38
C ALA A 67 0.27 57.65 25.28
N LYS A 68 0.52 56.33 25.40
CA LYS A 68 1.89 55.75 25.41
C LYS A 68 2.25 55.07 24.08
N PHE A 69 2.78 55.89 23.18
CA PHE A 69 3.21 55.54 21.81
C PHE A 69 4.16 54.34 21.73
N ILE A 70 5.14 54.25 22.65
CA ILE A 70 6.18 53.19 22.62
C ILE A 70 5.58 51.79 22.85
N SER A 71 4.63 51.65 23.78
CA SER A 71 3.99 50.34 24.03
C SER A 71 3.14 49.89 22.84
N GLY A 72 2.52 50.84 22.14
CA GLY A 72 1.75 50.57 20.93
C GLY A 72 2.62 49.99 19.81
N VAL A 73 3.82 50.53 19.59
CA VAL A 73 4.73 50.03 18.54
C VAL A 73 5.21 48.60 18.82
N ILE A 74 5.59 48.29 20.06
CA ILE A 74 6.02 46.93 20.44
C ILE A 74 4.88 45.93 20.25
N MET A 75 3.67 46.30 20.69
CA MET A 75 2.48 45.46 20.53
C MET A 75 2.16 45.21 19.06
N LEU A 76 2.30 46.22 18.20
CA LEU A 76 2.05 46.13 16.77
C LEU A 76 3.06 45.22 16.04
N LEU A 77 4.33 45.25 16.45
CA LEU A 77 5.37 44.35 15.92
C LEU A 77 5.15 42.89 16.31
N LEU A 78 4.84 42.61 17.59
CA LEU A 78 4.50 41.26 18.06
C LEU A 78 3.28 40.70 17.33
N SER A 79 2.31 41.58 17.09
CA SER A 79 1.11 41.35 16.29
C SER A 79 1.43 40.83 14.88
N GLN A 80 2.35 41.51 14.18
CA GLN A 80 2.72 41.15 12.81
C GLN A 80 3.47 39.83 12.75
N LEU A 81 4.32 39.55 13.75
CA LEU A 81 5.04 38.28 13.87
C LEU A 81 4.06 37.11 14.05
N LEU A 82 3.12 37.23 14.99
CA LEU A 82 2.09 36.21 15.24
C LEU A 82 1.23 36.00 13.99
N PHE A 83 0.86 37.07 13.30
CA PHE A 83 0.12 36.98 12.04
C PHE A 83 0.93 36.19 10.99
N GLY A 84 2.21 36.50 10.78
CA GLY A 84 3.07 35.78 9.86
C GLY A 84 3.16 34.27 10.13
N ILE A 85 3.33 33.90 11.41
CA ILE A 85 3.35 32.48 11.83
C ILE A 85 2.01 31.80 11.54
N THR A 86 0.89 32.47 11.79
CA THR A 86 -0.44 31.90 11.51
C THR A 86 -0.69 31.70 10.01
N VAL A 87 -0.27 32.65 9.16
CA VAL A 87 -0.41 32.55 7.71
C VAL A 87 0.45 31.41 7.15
N ALA A 88 1.70 31.27 7.61
CA ALA A 88 2.58 30.17 7.20
C ALA A 88 1.98 28.80 7.52
N ASN A 89 1.47 28.63 8.76
CA ASN A 89 0.78 27.40 9.17
C ASN A 89 -0.49 27.13 8.35
N LEU A 90 -1.19 28.18 7.90
CA LEU A 90 -2.40 28.05 7.09
C LEU A 90 -2.09 27.61 5.66
N ILE A 91 -0.99 28.12 5.08
CA ILE A 91 -0.52 27.72 3.75
C ILE A 91 -0.14 26.23 3.76
N ASP A 92 0.62 25.80 4.78
CA ASP A 92 1.04 24.41 4.90
C ASP A 92 -0.16 23.48 5.13
N TYR A 93 -1.14 23.91 5.94
CA TYR A 93 -2.41 23.20 6.09
C TYR A 93 -3.16 23.06 4.76
N ARG A 94 -3.27 24.13 3.96
CA ARG A 94 -3.99 24.11 2.67
C ARG A 94 -3.34 23.15 1.68
N LYS A 95 -2.00 23.14 1.64
CA LYS A 95 -1.23 22.24 0.77
C LYS A 95 -1.53 20.77 1.12
N ASN A 96 -1.40 20.42 2.40
CA ASN A 96 -1.68 19.07 2.88
C ASN A 96 -3.14 18.63 2.65
N LEU A 97 -4.10 19.56 2.76
CA LEU A 97 -5.51 19.27 2.48
C LEU A 97 -5.76 18.96 1.00
N GLY A 98 -5.13 19.72 0.10
CA GLY A 98 -5.22 19.50 -1.35
C GLY A 98 -4.68 18.14 -1.76
N ASP A 99 -3.54 17.73 -1.18
CA ASP A 99 -2.95 16.42 -1.44
C ASP A 99 -3.89 15.28 -1.01
N ILE A 100 -4.51 15.38 0.17
CA ILE A 100 -5.44 14.35 0.66
C ILE A 100 -6.74 14.30 -0.15
N GLN A 101 -7.28 15.44 -0.56
CA GLN A 101 -8.46 15.47 -1.44
C GLN A 101 -8.16 14.83 -2.79
N LYS A 102 -6.97 15.11 -3.35
CA LYS A 102 -6.50 14.50 -4.59
C LYS A 102 -6.35 12.99 -4.43
N VAL A 103 -5.80 12.53 -3.30
CA VAL A 103 -5.72 11.10 -2.98
C VAL A 103 -7.10 10.44 -2.93
N LYS A 104 -8.07 11.03 -2.23
CA LYS A 104 -9.45 10.51 -2.16
C LYS A 104 -10.13 10.46 -3.53
N GLN A 105 -9.88 11.47 -4.37
CA GLN A 105 -10.46 11.52 -5.71
C GLN A 105 -9.87 10.44 -6.62
N LEU A 106 -8.56 10.24 -6.56
CA LEU A 106 -7.89 9.20 -7.33
C LEU A 106 -8.25 7.79 -6.83
N GLU A 107 -8.44 7.62 -5.52
CA GLU A 107 -8.94 6.37 -4.90
C GLU A 107 -10.35 6.06 -5.42
N LYS A 108 -11.26 7.04 -5.38
CA LYS A 108 -12.63 6.90 -5.92
C LYS A 108 -12.65 6.53 -7.41
N ASN A 109 -11.65 6.99 -8.16
CA ASN A 109 -11.52 6.74 -9.59
C ASN A 109 -10.75 5.45 -9.93
N ASN A 110 -10.27 4.68 -8.93
CA ASN A 110 -9.37 3.52 -9.13
C ASN A 110 -8.08 3.87 -9.90
N GLN A 111 -7.60 5.12 -9.83
CA GLN A 111 -6.41 5.58 -10.56
C GLN A 111 -5.13 5.37 -9.73
N ILE A 112 -4.84 4.11 -9.41
CA ILE A 112 -3.74 3.69 -8.52
C ILE A 112 -2.36 4.13 -9.07
N GLN A 113 -2.17 4.14 -10.40
CA GLN A 113 -0.89 4.53 -11.00
C GLN A 113 -0.56 6.02 -10.86
N GLU A 114 -1.54 6.93 -10.98
CA GLU A 114 -1.32 8.36 -10.76
C GLU A 114 -1.07 8.68 -9.29
N LEU A 115 -1.73 7.94 -8.38
CA LEU A 115 -1.50 8.02 -6.93
C LEU A 115 -0.06 7.69 -6.55
N LEU A 116 0.49 6.64 -7.17
CA LEU A 116 1.88 6.26 -7.00
C LEU A 116 2.79 7.37 -7.53
N ALA A 117 2.61 7.82 -8.77
CA ALA A 117 3.48 8.83 -9.39
C ALA A 117 3.56 10.16 -8.62
N LEU A 118 2.46 10.61 -8.02
CA LEU A 118 2.42 11.80 -7.16
C LEU A 118 3.24 11.65 -5.88
N ASN A 119 3.14 10.49 -5.25
CA ASN A 119 3.79 10.24 -3.96
C ASN A 119 5.20 9.69 -4.07
N MET A 120 5.58 9.15 -5.24
CA MET A 120 6.98 8.84 -5.58
C MET A 120 7.91 10.06 -5.48
N ARG A 121 7.34 11.26 -5.61
CA ARG A 121 8.07 12.52 -5.41
C ARG A 121 8.23 12.90 -3.94
N SER A 122 7.52 12.25 -3.02
CA SER A 122 7.60 12.52 -1.58
C SER A 122 8.67 11.63 -0.93
N LYS A 123 9.67 12.25 -0.29
CA LYS A 123 10.78 11.56 0.40
C LYS A 123 10.38 10.88 1.72
N ASN A 124 9.09 10.84 2.08
CA ASN A 124 8.66 10.41 3.42
C ASN A 124 8.15 8.95 3.43
N PRO A 125 8.93 7.96 3.91
CA PRO A 125 8.53 6.55 4.06
C PRO A 125 7.14 6.31 4.64
N VAL A 126 6.72 7.16 5.59
CA VAL A 126 5.45 7.01 6.28
C VAL A 126 4.29 7.14 5.28
N ASN A 127 4.39 8.04 4.30
CA ASN A 127 3.37 8.22 3.26
C ASN A 127 3.26 7.01 2.33
N TRP A 128 4.36 6.28 2.12
CA TRP A 128 4.38 5.05 1.34
C TRP A 128 3.75 3.88 2.09
N ALA A 129 4.05 3.77 3.39
CA ALA A 129 3.38 2.83 4.27
C ALA A 129 1.88 3.14 4.34
N VAL A 130 1.45 4.40 4.41
CA VAL A 130 0.02 4.76 4.32
C VAL A 130 -0.63 4.20 3.06
N PHE A 131 0.03 4.26 1.91
CA PHE A 131 -0.51 3.78 0.64
C PHE A 131 -0.53 2.26 0.50
N ALA A 132 0.50 1.59 0.99
CA ALA A 132 0.54 0.12 1.12
C ALA A 132 -0.66 -0.40 1.94
N LEU A 133 -1.18 0.42 2.85
CA LEU A 133 -2.24 0.06 3.79
C LEU A 133 -3.66 0.41 3.33
N VAL A 134 -3.85 1.15 2.22
CA VAL A 134 -5.15 1.75 1.86
C VAL A 134 -6.06 0.86 1.01
N ASP A 135 -5.59 -0.20 0.34
CA ASP A 135 -6.56 -1.15 -0.22
C ASP A 135 -6.01 -2.56 -0.49
N LEU A 136 -6.90 -3.56 -0.34
CA LEU A 136 -6.68 -5.00 -0.59
C LEU A 136 -6.40 -5.35 -2.08
N LYS A 137 -6.16 -4.35 -2.94
CA LYS A 137 -5.59 -4.50 -4.30
C LYS A 137 -4.06 -4.48 -4.32
N SER A 138 -3.46 -4.67 -3.15
CA SER A 138 -2.03 -4.57 -2.83
C SER A 138 -1.10 -5.51 -3.59
N LYS A 139 -1.57 -6.51 -4.34
CA LYS A 139 -0.69 -7.31 -5.21
C LYS A 139 -0.10 -6.50 -6.38
N GLU A 140 -0.84 -5.52 -6.92
CA GLU A 140 -0.38 -4.70 -8.06
C GLU A 140 0.67 -3.65 -7.65
N LEU A 141 0.79 -3.36 -6.36
CA LEU A 141 1.77 -2.40 -5.81
C LEU A 141 3.13 -3.04 -5.53
N ILE A 142 3.20 -4.37 -5.52
CA ILE A 142 4.39 -5.14 -5.16
C ILE A 142 5.49 -4.96 -6.22
N GLU A 143 5.14 -5.10 -7.50
CA GLU A 143 6.11 -4.99 -8.60
C GLU A 143 6.82 -3.63 -8.63
N PRO A 144 6.10 -2.48 -8.61
CA PRO A 144 6.74 -1.16 -8.57
C PRO A 144 7.62 -0.95 -7.33
N LEU A 145 7.21 -1.46 -6.16
CA LEU A 145 7.99 -1.37 -4.92
C LEU A 145 9.28 -2.19 -5.01
N LEU A 146 9.20 -3.43 -5.52
CA LEU A 146 10.36 -4.29 -5.74
C LEU A 146 11.32 -3.72 -6.79
N GLU A 147 10.81 -3.08 -7.83
CA GLU A 147 11.63 -2.43 -8.85
C GLU A 147 12.37 -1.22 -8.29
N GLN A 148 11.71 -0.42 -7.45
CA GLN A 148 12.39 0.65 -6.72
C GLN A 148 13.44 0.15 -5.73
N MET A 149 13.20 -0.96 -5.02
CA MET A 149 14.21 -1.58 -4.15
C MET A 149 15.52 -1.89 -4.90
N LYS A 150 15.45 -2.25 -6.18
CA LYS A 150 16.64 -2.53 -7.00
C LYS A 150 17.43 -1.26 -7.34
N THR A 151 16.77 -0.11 -7.37
CA THR A 151 17.36 1.16 -7.82
C THR A 151 17.78 2.09 -6.67
N CYS A 152 17.18 1.95 -5.48
CA CYS A 152 17.54 2.73 -4.31
C CYS A 152 18.85 2.26 -3.68
N LYS A 153 19.81 3.18 -3.48
CA LYS A 153 21.06 2.89 -2.75
C LYS A 153 20.86 2.71 -1.24
N ASN A 154 19.73 3.16 -0.70
CA ASN A 154 19.45 3.14 0.74
C ASN A 154 18.17 2.33 1.01
N ASN A 155 18.36 1.04 1.27
CA ASN A 155 17.28 0.05 1.24
C ASN A 155 16.41 0.00 2.51
N SER A 156 16.85 0.54 3.64
CA SER A 156 16.12 0.42 4.92
C SER A 156 14.67 0.90 4.81
N THR A 157 14.51 2.08 4.23
CA THR A 157 13.21 2.75 4.05
C THR A 157 12.21 1.94 3.23
N VAL A 158 12.68 1.25 2.19
CA VAL A 158 11.82 0.46 1.30
C VAL A 158 11.52 -0.91 1.91
N LEU A 159 12.48 -1.48 2.65
CA LEU A 159 12.29 -2.69 3.42
C LEU A 159 11.23 -2.51 4.52
N ASP A 160 11.24 -1.38 5.23
CA ASP A 160 10.24 -1.07 6.26
C ASP A 160 8.83 -1.00 5.66
N VAL A 161 8.69 -0.41 4.47
CA VAL A 161 7.40 -0.34 3.74
C VAL A 161 6.96 -1.71 3.27
N LEU A 162 7.89 -2.54 2.79
CA LEU A 162 7.62 -3.91 2.37
C LEU A 162 7.12 -4.76 3.55
N ASP A 163 7.78 -4.68 4.70
CA ASP A 163 7.40 -5.44 5.89
C ASP A 163 6.00 -5.06 6.39
N VAL A 164 5.66 -3.77 6.35
CA VAL A 164 4.30 -3.29 6.67
C VAL A 164 3.26 -3.85 5.69
N LEU A 165 3.58 -3.92 4.39
CA LEU A 165 2.72 -4.51 3.36
C LEU A 165 2.52 -6.03 3.58
N ILE A 166 3.61 -6.75 3.86
CA ILE A 166 3.65 -8.19 4.15
C ILE A 166 2.67 -8.54 5.27
N ILE A 167 2.76 -7.81 6.38
CA ILE A 167 1.91 -8.00 7.55
C ILE A 167 0.45 -7.75 7.20
N LYS A 168 0.16 -6.66 6.46
CA LYS A 168 -1.23 -6.34 6.10
C LYS A 168 -1.85 -7.31 5.11
N LEU A 169 -1.03 -7.92 4.26
CA LEU A 169 -1.45 -9.00 3.38
C LEU A 169 -1.65 -10.34 4.11
N GLY A 170 -1.33 -10.41 5.41
CA GLY A 170 -1.52 -11.60 6.24
C GLY A 170 -0.40 -12.63 6.09
N TYR A 171 0.75 -12.26 5.51
CA TYR A 171 1.90 -13.16 5.46
C TYR A 171 2.63 -13.16 6.80
N PRO A 172 3.12 -14.33 7.24
CA PRO A 172 3.78 -14.47 8.53
C PRO A 172 5.19 -13.86 8.55
N ASP A 173 5.85 -13.77 7.40
CA ASP A 173 7.20 -13.23 7.25
C ASP A 173 7.48 -12.87 5.79
N ARG A 174 8.65 -12.24 5.57
CA ARG A 174 9.11 -11.81 4.25
C ARG A 174 9.37 -12.97 3.31
N GLU A 175 9.82 -14.12 3.82
CA GLU A 175 10.11 -15.29 3.00
C GLU A 175 8.83 -15.90 2.44
N ALA A 176 7.79 -16.07 3.27
CA ALA A 176 6.47 -16.55 2.87
C ALA A 176 5.81 -15.62 1.84
N PHE A 177 5.96 -14.30 2.01
CA PHE A 177 5.50 -13.32 1.05
C PHE A 177 6.24 -13.39 -0.27
N LEU A 178 7.58 -13.43 -0.23
CA LEU A 178 8.39 -13.55 -1.44
C LEU A 178 8.10 -14.86 -2.15
N GLN A 179 7.94 -15.98 -1.44
CA GLN A 179 7.55 -17.26 -2.03
C GLN A 179 6.21 -17.18 -2.77
N ASP A 180 5.20 -16.50 -2.24
CA ASP A 180 3.90 -16.34 -2.92
C ASP A 180 3.94 -15.35 -4.10
N ILE A 181 4.83 -14.34 -4.05
CA ILE A 181 5.08 -13.44 -5.20
C ILE A 181 5.84 -14.17 -6.29
N TYR A 182 6.92 -14.89 -5.94
CA TYR A 182 7.70 -15.67 -6.89
C TYR A 182 6.92 -16.87 -7.45
N PHE A 183 5.78 -17.23 -6.85
CA PHE A 183 4.82 -18.18 -7.42
C PHE A 183 3.90 -17.57 -8.50
N VAL A 184 3.95 -16.27 -8.75
CA VAL A 184 3.18 -15.60 -9.80
C VAL A 184 4.08 -15.23 -10.98
N VAL A 185 3.89 -16.02 -12.03
CA VAL A 185 4.44 -15.97 -13.40
C VAL A 185 5.91 -16.39 -13.54
N PRO A 186 6.16 -17.71 -13.65
CA PRO A 186 7.24 -18.14 -14.53
C PRO A 186 6.93 -17.58 -15.92
N THR A 187 7.74 -16.62 -16.38
CA THR A 187 7.80 -16.21 -17.79
C THR A 187 8.34 -17.36 -18.67
N SER A 188 8.74 -18.47 -18.05
CA SER A 188 8.93 -19.72 -18.76
C SER A 188 7.58 -20.27 -19.19
N LYS A 189 7.45 -20.59 -20.48
CA LYS A 189 6.34 -21.38 -21.05
C LYS A 189 6.07 -22.70 -20.31
N TYR A 190 6.95 -23.09 -19.38
CA TYR A 190 6.94 -24.33 -18.65
C TYR A 190 6.95 -24.08 -17.14
N PHE A 191 6.11 -24.80 -16.42
CA PHE A 191 6.08 -24.92 -14.96
C PHE A 191 6.58 -26.32 -14.61
N ILE A 192 7.71 -26.44 -13.93
CA ILE A 192 8.31 -27.74 -13.58
C ILE A 192 7.89 -28.10 -12.16
N LEU A 193 7.29 -29.26 -11.99
CA LEU A 193 6.94 -29.83 -10.68
C LEU A 193 7.98 -30.87 -10.28
N ASN A 194 8.57 -30.71 -9.09
CA ASN A 194 9.54 -31.65 -8.52
C ASN A 194 8.88 -32.96 -8.07
N GLU A 195 7.60 -32.88 -7.67
CA GLU A 195 6.84 -34.03 -7.17
C GLU A 195 5.46 -34.10 -7.81
N ARG A 196 4.96 -35.34 -7.96
CA ARG A 196 3.63 -35.59 -8.48
C ARG A 196 2.59 -35.32 -7.39
N PRO A 197 1.66 -34.39 -7.60
CA PRO A 197 0.55 -34.18 -6.68
C PRO A 197 -0.41 -35.40 -6.74
N GLU A 198 -0.79 -35.92 -5.58
CA GLU A 198 -1.50 -37.20 -5.44
C GLU A 198 -2.88 -37.21 -6.13
N LYS A 199 -3.58 -36.08 -6.17
CA LYS A 199 -4.91 -36.00 -6.77
C LYS A 199 -5.20 -34.60 -7.29
N ILE A 200 -5.01 -34.40 -8.60
CA ILE A 200 -5.40 -33.16 -9.28
C ILE A 200 -6.68 -33.37 -10.08
N ILE A 201 -7.65 -32.50 -9.82
CA ILE A 201 -8.91 -32.41 -10.56
C ILE A 201 -8.80 -31.28 -11.58
N GLY A 202 -9.16 -31.54 -12.83
CA GLY A 202 -9.13 -30.54 -13.88
C GLY A 202 -10.26 -29.52 -13.77
N MET A 203 -9.93 -28.23 -13.83
CA MET A 203 -10.90 -27.14 -13.65
C MET A 203 -11.99 -27.03 -14.74
N VAL A 204 -11.81 -27.70 -15.88
CA VAL A 204 -12.81 -27.70 -16.97
C VAL A 204 -13.72 -28.92 -16.89
N SER A 205 -13.16 -30.12 -16.72
CA SER A 205 -13.93 -31.36 -16.73
C SER A 205 -14.41 -31.81 -15.36
N GLY A 206 -13.82 -31.31 -14.26
CA GLY A 206 -14.05 -31.86 -12.92
C GLY A 206 -13.52 -33.29 -12.75
N LEU A 207 -12.70 -33.79 -13.69
CA LEU A 207 -12.16 -35.14 -13.69
C LEU A 207 -10.67 -35.14 -13.31
N PRO A 208 -10.14 -36.24 -12.74
CA PRO A 208 -8.71 -36.39 -12.50
C PRO A 208 -7.87 -36.18 -13.76
N ILE A 209 -6.71 -35.56 -13.59
CA ILE A 209 -5.72 -35.33 -14.65
C ILE A 209 -4.62 -36.38 -14.56
N ASP A 210 -4.29 -37.01 -15.70
CA ASP A 210 -3.17 -37.94 -15.81
C ASP A 210 -1.96 -37.23 -16.46
N PHE A 211 -0.99 -36.81 -15.65
CA PHE A 211 0.20 -36.09 -16.10
C PHE A 211 1.09 -36.89 -17.07
N GLU A 212 0.95 -38.21 -17.13
CA GLU A 212 1.74 -39.05 -18.04
C GLU A 212 1.15 -39.11 -19.44
N LYS A 213 -0.19 -39.04 -19.54
CA LYS A 213 -0.91 -39.19 -20.80
C LYS A 213 -1.35 -37.87 -21.40
N GLU A 214 -1.38 -36.81 -20.60
CA GLU A 214 -2.04 -35.57 -20.94
C GLU A 214 -1.12 -34.37 -20.78
N GLU A 215 -1.15 -33.45 -21.75
CA GLU A 215 -0.53 -32.15 -21.56
C GLU A 215 -1.38 -31.31 -20.60
N VAL A 216 -0.76 -30.88 -19.51
CA VAL A 216 -1.40 -30.11 -18.43
C VAL A 216 -0.98 -28.65 -18.52
N VAL A 217 -1.91 -27.75 -18.30
CA VAL A 217 -1.68 -26.31 -18.19
C VAL A 217 -2.27 -25.78 -16.89
N ILE A 218 -1.75 -24.65 -16.44
CA ILE A 218 -2.19 -24.00 -15.21
C ILE A 218 -2.75 -22.61 -15.50
N CYS A 219 -3.78 -22.18 -14.76
CA CYS A 219 -4.23 -20.80 -14.83
C CYS A 219 -3.19 -19.89 -14.14
N PRO A 220 -2.65 -18.85 -14.82
CA PRO A 220 -1.61 -17.99 -14.24
C PRO A 220 -2.10 -17.15 -13.05
N PHE A 221 -3.43 -17.03 -12.87
CA PHE A 221 -4.00 -16.21 -11.82
C PHE A 221 -4.46 -16.98 -10.58
N CYS A 222 -4.96 -18.20 -10.76
CA CYS A 222 -5.56 -18.97 -9.66
C CYS A 222 -4.91 -20.34 -9.43
N GLY A 223 -3.86 -20.68 -10.20
CA GLY A 223 -3.10 -21.91 -9.99
C GLY A 223 -3.86 -23.21 -10.27
N ASN A 224 -5.09 -23.15 -10.79
CA ASN A 224 -5.86 -24.36 -11.06
C ASN A 224 -5.43 -25.03 -12.38
N TYR A 225 -5.43 -26.36 -12.38
CA TYR A 225 -4.91 -27.19 -13.47
C TYR A 225 -6.01 -27.56 -14.47
N ALA A 226 -5.67 -27.66 -15.75
CA ALA A 226 -6.55 -28.20 -16.78
C ALA A 226 -5.78 -29.02 -17.81
N LYS A 227 -6.48 -29.95 -18.46
CA LYS A 227 -6.01 -30.56 -19.70
C LYS A 227 -5.94 -29.47 -20.77
N LYS A 228 -4.79 -29.35 -21.43
CA LYS A 228 -4.49 -28.32 -22.43
C LYS A 228 -5.59 -28.20 -23.50
N MET A 229 -6.01 -29.32 -24.07
CA MET A 229 -7.08 -29.35 -25.08
C MET A 229 -8.43 -28.85 -24.56
N LEU A 230 -8.79 -29.21 -23.33
CA LEU A 230 -10.08 -28.82 -22.73
C LEU A 230 -10.10 -27.33 -22.41
N LEU A 231 -9.01 -26.81 -21.85
CA LEU A 231 -8.90 -25.37 -21.58
C LEU A 231 -8.92 -24.55 -22.87
N ASN A 232 -8.22 -24.98 -23.92
CA ASN A 232 -8.25 -24.28 -25.20
C ASN A 232 -9.68 -24.20 -25.77
N LYS A 233 -10.40 -25.32 -25.82
CA LYS A 233 -11.82 -25.34 -26.26
C LYS A 233 -12.72 -24.45 -25.41
N TRP A 234 -12.50 -24.41 -24.09
CA TRP A 234 -13.25 -23.55 -23.19
C TRP A 234 -12.98 -22.07 -23.48
N LEU A 235 -11.70 -21.68 -23.62
CA LEU A 235 -11.29 -20.29 -23.83
C LEU A 235 -11.74 -19.76 -25.20
N GLN A 236 -11.77 -20.60 -26.23
CA GLN A 236 -12.35 -20.23 -27.53
C GLN A 236 -13.82 -19.80 -27.44
N LYS A 237 -14.57 -20.30 -26.45
CA LYS A 237 -15.99 -19.95 -26.26
C LYS A 237 -16.22 -18.86 -25.21
N ASN A 238 -15.49 -18.90 -24.09
CA ASN A 238 -15.80 -18.09 -22.90
C ASN A 238 -14.76 -17.00 -22.62
N ASN A 239 -13.58 -17.06 -23.24
CA ASN A 239 -12.46 -16.13 -23.06
C ASN A 239 -12.11 -15.80 -21.59
N SER A 240 -12.35 -16.75 -20.68
CA SER A 240 -12.17 -16.56 -19.23
C SER A 240 -11.98 -17.90 -18.51
N CYS A 241 -11.27 -17.85 -17.37
CA CYS A 241 -11.03 -19.02 -16.52
C CYS A 241 -12.34 -19.56 -15.92
N PRO A 242 -12.61 -20.89 -15.94
CA PRO A 242 -13.81 -21.48 -15.33
C PRO A 242 -13.94 -21.23 -13.82
N ILE A 243 -12.81 -21.09 -13.12
CA ILE A 243 -12.76 -20.97 -11.65
C ILE A 243 -12.75 -19.50 -11.22
N CYS A 244 -11.70 -18.76 -11.59
CA CYS A 244 -11.53 -17.38 -11.12
C CYS A 244 -12.20 -16.31 -12.00
N ARG A 245 -12.78 -16.70 -13.14
CA ARG A 245 -13.49 -15.83 -14.10
C ARG A 245 -12.68 -14.67 -14.69
N LYS A 246 -11.37 -14.58 -14.40
CA LYS A 246 -10.48 -13.61 -15.06
C LYS A 246 -10.38 -13.94 -16.55
N LYS A 247 -10.30 -12.90 -17.39
CA LYS A 247 -10.01 -13.05 -18.82
C LYS A 247 -8.57 -13.52 -18.96
N ILE A 248 -8.37 -14.60 -19.71
CA ILE A 248 -7.05 -15.20 -19.93
C ILE A 248 -6.93 -15.60 -21.39
N LEU A 249 -5.76 -15.36 -21.99
CA LEU A 249 -5.42 -15.93 -23.28
C LEU A 249 -4.79 -17.31 -23.08
N PHE A 250 -5.07 -18.25 -23.98
CA PHE A 250 -4.51 -19.60 -23.88
C PHE A 250 -2.97 -19.59 -23.92
N THR A 251 -2.38 -18.63 -24.64
CA THR A 251 -0.91 -18.42 -24.72
C THR A 251 -0.28 -17.99 -23.40
N GLU A 252 -1.07 -17.47 -22.45
CA GLU A 252 -0.61 -17.05 -21.12
C GLU A 252 -0.62 -18.20 -20.11
N CYS A 253 -1.19 -19.36 -20.47
CA CYS A 253 -1.26 -20.52 -19.58
C CYS A 253 0.03 -21.35 -19.67
N PRO A 254 0.84 -21.44 -18.59
CA PRO A 254 2.07 -22.24 -18.60
C PRO A 254 1.76 -23.73 -18.75
N ILE A 255 2.62 -24.45 -19.47
CA ILE A 255 2.57 -25.92 -19.59
C ILE A 255 3.27 -26.54 -18.38
N VAL A 256 2.60 -27.44 -17.68
CA VAL A 256 3.18 -28.14 -16.54
C VAL A 256 3.96 -29.37 -17.02
N LYS A 257 5.23 -29.49 -16.63
CA LYS A 257 6.07 -30.66 -16.86
C LYS A 257 6.48 -31.24 -15.51
N LEU A 258 6.42 -32.57 -15.38
CA LEU A 258 7.02 -33.25 -14.24
C LEU A 258 8.53 -33.35 -14.48
N GLU A 259 9.32 -33.02 -13.47
CA GLU A 259 10.75 -33.31 -13.50
C GLU A 259 10.90 -34.84 -13.56
N LYS A 260 11.54 -35.35 -14.62
CA LYS A 260 11.90 -36.76 -14.65
C LYS A 260 13.00 -36.93 -13.61
N LYS A 261 12.69 -37.51 -12.45
CA LYS A 261 13.73 -38.02 -11.56
C LYS A 261 14.64 -38.88 -12.43
N HIS A 262 15.90 -38.46 -12.57
CA HIS A 262 16.91 -39.36 -13.09
C HIS A 262 16.88 -40.59 -12.18
N PRO A 263 16.69 -41.81 -12.73
CA PRO A 263 16.88 -43.00 -11.91
C PRO A 263 18.35 -42.94 -11.44
N GLU A 264 18.55 -42.61 -10.17
CA GLU A 264 19.87 -42.59 -9.55
C GLU A 264 20.43 -44.02 -9.55
N ASN A 265 21.66 -44.13 -10.04
CA ASN A 265 22.57 -45.24 -9.78
C ASN A 265 22.85 -45.37 -8.29
#